data_AF-A0A7E4W679-F1
#
_entry.id   AF-A0A7E4W679-F1
#
_cell.length_a   1.000
_cell.length_b   1.000
_cell.length_c   1.000
_cell.angle_alpha   90.00
_cell.angle_beta   90.00
_cell.angle_gamma   90.00
#
_symmetry.space_group_name_H-M   'P 1'
#
loop_
_entity.id
_entity.type
_entity.pdbx_description
1 polymer ?
#
loop_
_entity_poly.entity_id
_entity_poly.type
_entity_poly.pdbx_seq_one_letter_code
_entity_poly.pdbx_strand_id
1 'polypeptide(L)'
;MSIIVHDSIVVEVPDEKKVKPPPRVISGAKGLKWQLEVYPVRRSNPNTEVYIRVIGGSVKIHAWITGGGVTKTMVQSFADGESYGLTALCSVADLRLHSNLVSCLLKVEIPIIAPVTLQELNTNSKEICRIVVGAEHINVNRGFLVMASPVFASLFEGDAATIEVISIDSFSIATVRECLNYTYGHEIGEKSVTEVLNMLDFGHQYKMAPLIDKLEEFLKSRLTVETFAAIAAYGWKYERIQIQNECGQVFHHNKKIVERRDFVELDTVVVVGVLKAAVNFAELANQEVDI
;
A
#
# COMPACT_ATOMS: atom_id res chain seq x y z
N MET A 1 -0.13 -7.62 -6.95
CA MET A 1 -0.28 -6.67 -5.84
C MET A 1 -1.03 -7.37 -4.72
N SER A 2 -0.55 -7.30 -3.48
CA SER A 2 -1.10 -8.02 -2.32
C SER A 2 -1.67 -6.98 -1.35
N ILE A 3 -2.92 -7.13 -0.89
CA ILE A 3 -3.36 -6.37 0.30
C ILE A 3 -2.59 -6.98 1.47
N ILE A 4 -1.64 -6.21 2.03
CA ILE A 4 -0.86 -6.65 3.18
C ILE A 4 -1.59 -6.18 4.43
N VAL A 5 -2.32 -7.09 5.07
CA VAL A 5 -2.79 -6.86 6.44
C VAL A 5 -1.66 -7.27 7.37
N HIS A 6 -0.97 -6.28 7.94
CA HIS A 6 -0.01 -6.50 9.02
C HIS A 6 -0.77 -6.58 10.34
N ASP A 7 -1.24 -7.77 10.70
CA ASP A 7 -1.84 -7.99 12.01
C ASP A 7 -1.02 -9.00 12.81
N SER A 8 -0.66 -8.64 14.04
CA SER A 8 0.16 -9.46 14.92
C SER A 8 -0.74 -10.22 15.88
N ILE A 9 -1.03 -11.48 15.57
CA ILE A 9 -1.86 -12.31 16.44
C ILE A 9 -0.98 -13.00 17.48
N VAL A 10 -0.91 -12.42 18.69
CA VAL A 10 -0.36 -13.16 19.84
C VAL A 10 -1.41 -14.19 20.27
N VAL A 11 -1.12 -15.47 20.05
CA VAL A 11 -1.94 -16.59 20.51
C VAL A 11 -1.36 -17.07 21.84
N GLU A 12 -2.03 -16.73 22.94
CA GLU A 12 -1.66 -17.28 24.24
C GLU A 12 -2.11 -18.74 24.35
N VAL A 13 -1.21 -19.62 24.77
CA VAL A 13 -1.54 -21.02 25.05
C VAL A 13 -2.23 -21.06 26.41
N PRO A 14 -3.54 -21.38 26.50
CA PRO A 14 -4.24 -21.36 27.77
C PRO A 14 -3.77 -22.48 28.70
N ASP A 15 -3.72 -22.17 29.99
CA ASP A 15 -3.44 -23.11 31.08
C ASP A 15 -4.48 -24.26 31.10
N GLU A 16 -4.05 -25.47 31.50
CA GLU A 16 -4.69 -26.80 31.32
C GLU A 16 -6.16 -26.96 31.75
N LYS A 17 -6.82 -25.92 32.28
CA LYS A 17 -8.13 -26.03 32.95
C LYS A 17 -9.20 -25.09 32.42
N LYS A 18 -9.03 -24.43 31.27
CA LYS A 18 -10.05 -23.51 30.73
C LYS A 18 -10.59 -23.90 29.35
N VAL A 19 -11.90 -23.64 29.21
CA VAL A 19 -12.78 -23.76 28.04
C VAL A 19 -12.04 -23.40 26.74
N LYS A 20 -12.32 -24.14 25.64
CA LYS A 20 -11.80 -23.83 24.30
C LYS A 20 -11.97 -22.32 24.04
N PRO A 21 -10.88 -21.56 23.80
CA PRO A 21 -11.01 -20.14 23.56
C PRO A 21 -11.82 -19.93 22.25
N PRO A 22 -12.66 -18.88 22.19
CA PRO A 22 -13.36 -18.55 20.95
C PRO A 22 -12.36 -18.22 19.84
N PRO A 23 -12.69 -18.51 18.57
CA PRO A 23 -11.82 -18.16 17.46
C PRO A 23 -11.59 -16.66 17.43
N ARG A 24 -10.35 -16.25 17.14
CA ARG A 24 -10.10 -14.86 16.73
C ARG A 24 -10.50 -14.73 15.27
N VAL A 25 -11.41 -13.80 15.01
CA VAL A 25 -11.89 -13.49 13.66
C VAL A 25 -11.15 -12.25 13.17
N ILE A 26 -10.40 -12.39 12.09
CA ILE A 26 -9.91 -11.25 11.32
C ILE A 26 -10.82 -11.13 10.10
N SER A 27 -11.41 -9.96 9.91
CA SER A 27 -12.28 -9.68 8.77
C SER A 27 -11.64 -8.64 7.86
N GLY A 28 -11.90 -8.74 6.56
CA GLY A 28 -11.47 -7.74 5.60
C GLY A 28 -12.03 -6.34 5.89
N ALA A 29 -11.39 -5.32 5.32
CA ALA A 29 -11.92 -3.97 5.31
C ALA A 29 -13.37 -3.95 4.78
N LYS A 30 -14.20 -3.03 5.30
CA LYS A 30 -15.62 -2.89 4.91
C LYS A 30 -15.77 -2.99 3.38
N GLY A 31 -16.43 -4.06 2.92
CA GLY A 31 -16.66 -4.35 1.50
C GLY A 31 -16.06 -5.68 1.02
N LEU A 32 -15.06 -6.23 1.70
CA LEU A 32 -14.53 -7.56 1.41
C LEU A 32 -15.22 -8.61 2.29
N LYS A 33 -15.90 -9.58 1.66
CA LYS A 33 -16.63 -10.65 2.36
C LYS A 33 -15.72 -11.80 2.84
N TRP A 34 -14.52 -11.52 3.34
CA TRP A 34 -13.68 -12.58 3.90
C TRP A 34 -13.54 -12.51 5.42
N GLN A 35 -13.53 -13.69 6.05
CA GLN A 35 -13.24 -13.90 7.46
C GLN A 35 -12.17 -14.98 7.62
N LEU A 36 -11.17 -14.68 8.44
CA LEU A 36 -10.13 -15.60 8.86
C LEU A 36 -10.41 -16.00 10.31
N GLU A 37 -10.70 -17.28 10.54
CA GLU A 37 -10.84 -17.81 11.90
C GLU A 37 -9.57 -18.56 12.27
N VAL A 38 -8.93 -18.14 13.36
CA VAL A 38 -7.73 -18.79 13.88
C VAL A 38 -8.07 -19.56 15.15
N TYR A 39 -7.86 -20.87 15.12
CA TYR A 39 -8.13 -21.77 16.25
C TYR A 39 -6.82 -22.32 16.83
N PRO A 40 -6.56 -22.13 18.13
CA PRO A 40 -5.51 -22.88 18.82
C PRO A 40 -5.97 -24.31 19.05
N VAL A 41 -5.23 -25.30 18.53
CA VAL A 41 -5.54 -26.71 18.75
C VAL A 41 -4.41 -27.38 19.53
N ARG A 42 -4.75 -27.87 20.73
CA ARG A 42 -3.88 -28.73 21.53
C ARG A 42 -4.36 -30.17 21.33
N ARG A 43 -3.61 -30.98 20.56
CA ARG A 43 -3.67 -32.44 20.67
C ARG A 43 -2.62 -32.89 21.69
N SER A 44 -2.72 -34.13 22.16
CA SER A 44 -1.77 -34.81 23.05
C SER A 44 -0.34 -34.98 22.47
N ASN A 45 -0.01 -34.23 21.42
CA ASN A 45 1.24 -34.27 20.67
C ASN A 45 2.00 -32.95 20.91
N PRO A 46 3.33 -32.95 21.15
CA PRO A 46 4.15 -31.75 21.38
C PRO A 46 4.08 -30.63 20.33
N ASN A 47 3.47 -30.86 19.16
CA ASN A 47 3.38 -29.86 18.10
C ASN A 47 2.18 -28.93 18.32
N THR A 48 2.42 -27.61 18.26
CA THR A 48 1.34 -26.61 18.22
C THR A 48 0.72 -26.60 16.81
N GLU A 49 -0.56 -26.95 16.73
CA GLU A 49 -1.35 -26.81 15.49
C GLU A 49 -2.18 -25.53 15.55
N VAL A 50 -2.11 -24.74 14.49
CA VAL A 50 -2.98 -23.58 14.27
C VAL A 50 -3.90 -23.93 13.12
N TYR A 51 -5.21 -23.91 13.35
CA TYR A 51 -6.17 -24.10 12.25
C TYR A 51 -6.58 -22.75 11.74
N ILE A 52 -6.51 -22.62 10.41
CA ILE A 52 -6.94 -21.44 9.71
C ILE A 52 -8.11 -21.83 8.82
N ARG A 53 -9.21 -21.10 8.97
CA ARG A 53 -10.37 -21.21 8.08
C ARG A 53 -10.54 -19.90 7.32
N VAL A 54 -10.63 -20.00 6.00
CA VAL A 54 -10.95 -18.87 5.13
C VAL A 54 -12.41 -19.00 4.73
N ILE A 55 -13.19 -17.96 5.02
CA ILE A 55 -14.60 -17.88 4.64
C ILE A 55 -14.73 -16.69 3.69
N GLY A 56 -15.12 -16.91 2.44
CA GLY A 56 -15.49 -15.89 1.46
C GLY A 56 -14.37 -15.33 0.58
N GLY A 57 -13.64 -16.21 -0.12
CA GLY A 57 -12.68 -15.86 -1.18
C GLY A 57 -11.39 -16.69 -1.14
N SER A 58 -10.48 -16.44 -2.07
CA SER A 58 -9.15 -17.07 -2.10
C SER A 58 -8.10 -16.15 -1.48
N VAL A 59 -7.25 -16.71 -0.60
CA VAL A 59 -6.28 -15.94 0.20
C VAL A 59 -4.93 -16.66 0.18
N LYS A 60 -3.82 -15.92 0.08
CA LYS A 60 -2.47 -16.47 0.23
C LYS A 60 -1.92 -16.03 1.58
N ILE A 61 -1.53 -16.96 2.43
CA ILE A 61 -1.11 -16.65 3.79
C ILE A 61 0.39 -16.90 3.90
N HIS A 62 1.10 -15.87 4.32
CA HIS A 62 2.50 -15.85 4.74
C HIS A 62 2.54 -15.90 6.27
N ALA A 63 2.73 -17.07 6.84
CA ALA A 63 2.85 -17.22 8.29
C ALA A 63 4.32 -17.22 8.70
N TRP A 64 4.66 -16.43 9.72
CA TRP A 64 5.89 -16.54 10.47
C TRP A 64 5.58 -17.05 11.87
N ILE A 65 6.18 -18.19 12.21
CA ILE A 65 6.05 -18.77 13.53
C ILE A 65 7.37 -18.56 14.23
N THR A 66 7.35 -17.80 15.33
CA THR A 66 8.53 -17.48 16.13
C THR A 66 8.41 -18.12 17.50
N GLY A 67 9.39 -18.93 17.87
CA GLY A 67 9.47 -19.55 19.19
C GLY A 67 10.88 -20.07 19.46
N GLY A 68 11.42 -19.78 20.66
CA GLY A 68 12.76 -20.25 21.07
C GLY A 68 13.92 -19.70 20.22
N GLY A 69 13.77 -18.55 19.58
CA GLY A 69 14.78 -17.97 18.67
C GLY A 69 14.77 -18.53 17.25
N VAL A 70 13.84 -19.43 16.91
CA VAL A 70 13.68 -19.98 15.56
C VAL A 70 12.47 -19.32 14.88
N THR A 71 12.67 -18.84 13.65
CA THR A 71 11.60 -18.33 12.78
C THR A 71 11.40 -19.29 11.62
N LYS A 72 10.20 -19.84 11.47
CA LYS A 72 9.80 -20.58 10.25
C LYS A 72 8.84 -19.73 9.43
N THR A 73 9.12 -19.64 8.13
CA THR A 73 8.26 -18.96 7.16
C THR A 73 7.52 -20.01 6.34
N MET A 74 6.22 -19.83 6.15
CA MET A 74 5.42 -20.68 5.28
C MET A 74 4.48 -19.82 4.42
N VAL A 75 4.34 -20.19 3.16
CA VAL A 75 3.49 -19.51 2.19
C VAL A 75 2.54 -20.54 1.57
N GLN A 76 1.24 -20.37 1.76
CA GLN A 76 0.22 -21.29 1.24
C GLN A 76 -0.99 -20.51 0.69
N SER A 77 -1.51 -20.95 -0.45
CA SER A 77 -2.75 -20.42 -1.05
C SER A 77 -3.95 -21.27 -0.63
N PHE A 78 -5.07 -20.62 -0.35
CA PHE A 78 -6.33 -21.21 0.11
C PHE A 78 -7.48 -20.76 -0.80
N ALA A 79 -8.40 -21.66 -1.12
CA ALA A 79 -9.66 -21.33 -1.78
C ALA A 79 -10.80 -21.13 -0.76
N ASP A 80 -11.91 -20.55 -1.23
CA ASP A 80 -13.10 -20.30 -0.40
C ASP A 80 -13.67 -21.60 0.20
N GLY A 81 -13.92 -21.58 1.51
CA GLY A 81 -14.52 -22.70 2.25
C GLY A 81 -13.56 -23.83 2.64
N GLU A 82 -12.28 -23.72 2.28
CA GLU A 82 -11.27 -24.69 2.70
C GLU A 82 -10.81 -24.46 4.15
N SER A 83 -10.69 -25.56 4.91
CA SER A 83 -10.13 -25.58 6.26
C SER A 83 -8.85 -26.40 6.24
N TYR A 84 -7.74 -25.83 6.72
CA TYR A 84 -6.48 -26.57 6.85
C TYR A 84 -5.91 -26.46 8.26
N GLY A 85 -5.38 -27.58 8.75
CA GLY A 85 -4.53 -27.59 9.94
C GLY A 85 -3.10 -27.26 9.55
N LEU A 86 -2.55 -26.18 10.11
CA LEU A 86 -1.13 -25.89 10.00
C LEU A 86 -0.42 -26.56 11.17
N THR A 87 0.33 -27.61 10.87
CA THR A 87 1.23 -28.23 11.85
C THR A 87 2.60 -27.56 11.75
N ALA A 88 2.91 -26.68 12.70
CA ALA A 88 4.26 -26.20 12.87
C ALA A 88 5.10 -27.30 13.53
N LEU A 89 5.98 -27.95 12.76
CA LEU A 89 7.00 -28.85 13.33
C LEU A 89 8.08 -28.00 14.00
N CYS A 90 7.81 -27.48 15.20
CA CYS A 90 8.85 -27.00 16.10
C CYS A 90 9.02 -28.08 17.17
N SER A 91 10.21 -28.68 17.26
CA SER A 91 10.44 -29.70 18.30
C SER A 91 10.36 -29.02 19.67
N VAL A 92 9.69 -29.66 20.63
CA VAL A 92 9.59 -29.13 22.02
C VAL A 92 10.96 -29.03 22.70
N ALA A 93 12.01 -29.66 22.16
CA ALA A 93 13.36 -29.47 22.65
C ALA A 93 13.88 -28.04 22.42
N ASP A 94 13.41 -27.34 21.39
CA ASP A 94 13.86 -25.99 21.02
C ASP A 94 13.10 -24.87 21.77
N LEU A 95 11.96 -25.19 22.39
CA LEU A 95 11.06 -24.22 23.05
C LEU A 95 11.26 -24.12 24.57
N ARG A 96 12.18 -24.89 25.16
CA ARG A 96 12.35 -24.96 26.62
C ARG A 96 13.11 -23.80 27.26
N LEU A 97 13.64 -22.84 26.49
CA LEU A 97 14.54 -21.85 27.07
C LEU A 97 13.89 -20.54 27.52
N HIS A 98 12.74 -20.09 27.01
CA HIS A 98 12.10 -18.87 27.52
C HIS A 98 10.56 -18.91 27.42
N SER A 99 9.91 -18.73 28.58
CA SER A 99 8.53 -18.28 28.81
C SER A 99 7.47 -18.54 27.72
N ASN A 100 6.59 -19.52 27.96
CA ASN A 100 5.18 -19.77 27.53
C ASN A 100 4.44 -18.94 26.44
N LEU A 101 5.11 -18.20 25.57
CA LEU A 101 4.51 -17.37 24.53
C LEU A 101 5.09 -17.78 23.18
N VAL A 102 4.27 -18.42 22.35
CA VAL A 102 4.54 -18.58 20.92
C VAL A 102 3.82 -17.43 20.21
N SER A 103 4.57 -16.47 19.68
CA SER A 103 4.01 -15.43 18.82
C SER A 103 3.97 -15.93 17.38
N CYS A 104 2.79 -15.92 16.78
CA CYS A 104 2.59 -16.21 15.36
C CYS A 104 2.29 -14.89 14.65
N LEU A 105 3.18 -14.45 13.77
CA LEU A 105 2.94 -13.30 12.93
C LEU A 105 2.34 -13.81 11.61
N LEU A 106 1.12 -13.41 11.28
CA LEU A 106 0.45 -13.82 10.04
C LEU A 106 0.41 -12.63 9.10
N LYS A 107 1.20 -12.66 8.03
CA LYS A 107 1.00 -11.79 6.88
C LYS A 107 0.03 -12.47 5.94
N VAL A 108 -1.14 -11.90 5.78
CA VAL A 108 -2.09 -12.35 4.78
C VAL A 108 -1.83 -11.53 3.52
N GLU A 109 -1.46 -12.19 2.44
CA GLU A 109 -1.38 -11.61 1.09
C GLU A 109 -2.61 -12.06 0.30
N ILE A 110 -3.57 -11.18 0.05
CA ILE A 110 -4.69 -11.54 -0.81
C ILE A 110 -4.19 -11.54 -2.25
N PRO A 111 -4.18 -12.68 -2.98
CA PRO A 111 -3.91 -12.66 -4.40
C PRO A 111 -5.07 -11.91 -5.05
N ILE A 112 -4.77 -10.75 -5.64
CA ILE A 112 -5.71 -10.10 -6.54
C ILE A 112 -5.95 -11.10 -7.67
N ILE A 113 -7.20 -11.54 -7.78
CA ILE A 113 -7.73 -12.25 -8.95
C ILE A 113 -7.23 -11.48 -10.17
N ALA A 114 -6.67 -12.20 -11.15
CA ALA A 114 -6.06 -11.66 -12.38
C ALA A 114 -6.67 -10.31 -12.82
N PRO A 115 -5.88 -9.31 -13.26
CA PRO A 115 -6.33 -7.94 -13.49
C PRO A 115 -7.67 -7.94 -14.21
N VAL A 116 -8.74 -7.71 -13.46
CA VAL A 116 -10.08 -7.77 -14.00
C VAL A 116 -10.25 -6.46 -14.75
N THR A 117 -10.53 -6.55 -16.05
CA THR A 117 -10.67 -5.35 -16.86
C THR A 117 -11.83 -4.51 -16.32
N LEU A 118 -11.76 -3.17 -16.44
CA LEU A 118 -12.86 -2.28 -16.03
C LEU A 118 -14.23 -2.68 -16.61
N GLN A 119 -14.25 -3.45 -17.70
CA GLN A 119 -15.45 -3.98 -18.33
C GLN A 119 -16.05 -5.18 -17.58
N GLU A 120 -15.24 -6.01 -16.92
CA GLU A 120 -15.65 -7.31 -16.34
C GLU A 120 -16.23 -7.20 -14.91
N LEU A 121 -15.93 -6.14 -14.16
CA LEU A 121 -16.50 -5.89 -12.81
C LEU A 121 -17.90 -5.25 -12.82
N ASN A 122 -18.49 -4.99 -13.99
CA ASN A 122 -19.72 -4.19 -14.18
C ASN A 122 -21.05 -4.97 -14.07
N THR A 123 -21.10 -6.11 -13.38
CA THR A 123 -22.30 -6.96 -13.39
C THR A 123 -23.43 -6.54 -12.43
N ASN A 124 -23.18 -5.62 -11.48
CA ASN A 124 -24.21 -5.09 -10.57
C ASN A 124 -24.41 -3.57 -10.75
N SER A 125 -25.47 -3.18 -11.48
CA SER A 125 -25.73 -1.78 -11.87
C SER A 125 -25.87 -0.79 -10.70
N LYS A 126 -26.26 -1.25 -9.50
CA LYS A 126 -26.44 -0.38 -8.32
C LYS A 126 -25.13 0.10 -7.70
N GLU A 127 -24.01 -0.56 -7.98
CA GLU A 127 -22.70 -0.18 -7.44
C GLU A 127 -21.85 0.59 -8.45
N ILE A 128 -22.38 0.85 -9.64
CA ILE A 128 -21.66 1.60 -10.67
C ILE A 128 -21.85 3.11 -10.44
N CYS A 129 -20.77 3.84 -10.59
CA CYS A 129 -20.72 5.29 -10.64
C CYS A 129 -20.07 5.71 -11.97
N ARG A 130 -20.56 6.80 -12.55
CA ARG A 130 -20.01 7.39 -13.76
C ARG A 130 -19.13 8.58 -13.38
N ILE A 131 -17.84 8.48 -13.64
CA ILE A 131 -16.95 9.64 -13.60
C ILE A 131 -17.01 10.32 -14.97
N VAL A 132 -17.35 11.60 -15.00
CA VAL A 132 -17.41 12.44 -16.21
C VAL A 132 -16.22 13.40 -16.19
N VAL A 133 -15.52 13.47 -17.32
CA VAL A 133 -14.39 14.39 -17.54
C VAL A 133 -14.65 15.10 -18.88
N GLY A 134 -15.17 16.32 -18.81
CA GLY A 134 -15.63 17.03 -20.01
C GLY A 134 -16.74 16.26 -20.74
N ALA A 135 -16.48 15.88 -22.00
CA ALA A 135 -17.42 15.11 -22.82
C ALA A 135 -17.26 13.58 -22.68
N GLU A 136 -16.20 13.12 -22.02
CA GLU A 136 -15.90 11.70 -21.85
C GLU A 136 -16.35 11.20 -20.48
N HIS A 137 -16.51 9.88 -20.37
CA HIS A 137 -16.87 9.26 -19.10
C HIS A 137 -16.22 7.89 -18.90
N ILE A 138 -16.10 7.49 -17.63
CA ILE A 138 -15.61 6.18 -17.19
C ILE A 138 -16.64 5.62 -16.21
N ASN A 139 -17.10 4.39 -16.45
CA ASN A 139 -17.90 3.67 -15.47
C ASN A 139 -16.95 2.94 -14.50
N VAL A 140 -17.18 3.13 -13.21
CA VAL A 140 -16.35 2.58 -12.14
C VAL A 140 -17.23 2.03 -11.03
N ASN A 141 -16.75 1.01 -10.32
CA ASN A 141 -17.45 0.50 -9.15
C ASN A 141 -17.13 1.37 -7.92
N ARG A 142 -18.18 1.77 -7.20
CA ARG A 142 -18.10 2.65 -6.02
C ARG A 142 -17.26 2.03 -4.91
N GLY A 143 -17.38 0.72 -4.68
CA GLY A 143 -16.62 0.01 -3.66
C GLY A 143 -15.10 0.17 -3.85
N PHE A 144 -14.62 0.08 -5.10
CA PHE A 144 -13.20 0.30 -5.39
C PHE A 144 -12.77 1.74 -5.15
N LEU A 145 -13.60 2.73 -5.52
CA LEU A 145 -13.31 4.13 -5.24
C LEU A 145 -13.21 4.40 -3.74
N VAL A 146 -14.17 3.89 -2.95
CA VAL A 146 -14.21 4.03 -1.48
C VAL A 146 -12.97 3.41 -0.84
N MET A 147 -12.57 2.21 -1.28
CA MET A 147 -11.37 1.54 -0.74
C MET A 147 -10.08 2.30 -1.06
N ALA A 148 -10.02 2.96 -2.22
CA ALA A 148 -8.81 3.60 -2.71
C ALA A 148 -8.62 5.04 -2.22
N SER A 149 -9.71 5.70 -1.84
CA SER A 149 -9.71 7.12 -1.52
C SER A 149 -10.70 7.42 -0.39
N PRO A 150 -10.23 8.05 0.71
CA PRO A 150 -11.14 8.56 1.72
C PRO A 150 -12.03 9.69 1.19
N VAL A 151 -11.61 10.40 0.14
CA VAL A 151 -12.43 11.45 -0.50
C VAL A 151 -13.66 10.82 -1.16
N PHE A 152 -13.48 9.71 -1.89
CA PHE A 152 -14.62 8.98 -2.44
C PHE A 152 -15.43 8.27 -1.35
N ALA A 153 -14.79 7.78 -0.28
CA ALA A 153 -15.52 7.23 0.87
C ALA A 153 -16.52 8.23 1.44
N SER A 154 -16.05 9.44 1.76
CA SER A 154 -16.92 10.52 2.25
C SER A 154 -17.97 10.96 1.23
N LEU A 155 -17.65 10.90 -0.07
CA LEU A 155 -18.59 11.25 -1.12
C LEU A 155 -19.80 10.30 -1.19
N PHE A 156 -19.62 9.03 -0.82
CA PHE A 156 -20.67 8.01 -0.88
C PHE A 156 -21.32 7.70 0.48
N GLU A 157 -21.01 8.45 1.53
CA GLU A 157 -21.61 8.28 2.86
C GLU A 157 -23.00 8.93 2.98
N GLY A 158 -23.89 8.33 3.78
CA GLY A 158 -25.23 8.89 4.08
C GLY A 158 -26.17 8.98 2.87
N ASP A 159 -26.94 10.07 2.79
CA ASP A 159 -27.88 10.34 1.68
C ASP A 159 -27.18 10.52 0.32
N ALA A 160 -25.85 10.72 0.32
CA ALA A 160 -25.00 10.79 -0.86
C ALA A 160 -24.68 9.40 -1.46
N ALA A 161 -25.14 8.31 -0.84
CA ALA A 161 -25.08 6.96 -1.41
C ALA A 161 -25.87 6.83 -2.73
N THR A 162 -26.64 7.84 -3.13
CA THR A 162 -27.36 7.90 -4.42
C THR A 162 -26.57 8.57 -5.54
N ILE A 163 -25.37 9.11 -5.27
CA ILE A 163 -24.56 9.78 -6.30
C ILE A 163 -24.14 8.78 -7.39
N GLU A 164 -24.77 8.92 -8.55
CA GLU A 164 -24.49 8.12 -9.74
C GLU A 164 -23.43 8.74 -10.65
N VAL A 165 -23.19 10.05 -10.53
CA VAL A 165 -22.30 10.79 -11.43
C VAL A 165 -21.35 11.69 -10.63
N ILE A 166 -20.05 11.60 -10.92
CA ILE A 166 -18.99 12.45 -10.37
C ILE A 166 -18.38 13.23 -11.53
N SER A 167 -18.35 14.57 -11.45
CA SER A 167 -17.62 15.40 -12.42
C SER A 167 -16.19 15.63 -11.93
N ILE A 168 -15.21 15.45 -12.82
CA ILE A 168 -13.80 15.76 -12.58
C ILE A 168 -13.31 16.65 -13.71
N ASP A 169 -13.11 17.93 -13.41
CA ASP A 169 -12.78 18.93 -14.44
C ASP A 169 -11.28 19.30 -14.45
N SER A 170 -10.57 19.02 -13.35
CA SER A 170 -9.16 19.42 -13.18
C SER A 170 -8.14 18.51 -13.87
N PHE A 171 -8.57 17.39 -14.44
CA PHE A 171 -7.67 16.37 -14.98
C PHE A 171 -8.15 15.85 -16.33
N SER A 172 -7.20 15.39 -17.15
CA SER A 172 -7.53 14.68 -18.38
C SER A 172 -8.15 13.32 -18.08
N ILE A 173 -9.02 12.85 -18.98
CA ILE A 173 -9.60 11.50 -18.91
C ILE A 173 -8.51 10.41 -18.85
N ALA A 174 -7.37 10.63 -19.51
CA ALA A 174 -6.25 9.70 -19.54
C ALA A 174 -5.59 9.58 -18.17
N THR A 175 -5.35 10.71 -17.49
CA THR A 175 -4.83 10.74 -16.12
C THR A 175 -5.77 10.02 -15.16
N VAL A 176 -7.06 10.36 -15.21
CA VAL A 176 -8.08 9.74 -14.34
C VAL A 176 -8.13 8.23 -14.58
N ARG A 177 -8.17 7.79 -15.84
CA ARG A 177 -8.20 6.37 -16.20
C ARG A 177 -6.97 5.61 -15.70
N GLU A 178 -5.78 6.17 -15.83
CA GLU A 178 -4.54 5.52 -15.39
C GLU A 178 -4.50 5.37 -13.86
N CYS A 179 -4.85 6.42 -13.11
CA CYS A 179 -4.93 6.37 -11.64
C CYS A 179 -5.95 5.34 -11.16
N LEU A 180 -7.08 5.23 -11.86
CA LEU A 180 -8.09 4.22 -11.58
C LEU A 180 -7.58 2.82 -11.93
N ASN A 181 -6.96 2.60 -13.09
CA ASN A 181 -6.41 1.31 -13.47
C ASN A 181 -5.45 0.76 -12.41
N TYR A 182 -4.58 1.62 -11.86
CA TYR A 182 -3.72 1.26 -10.73
C TYR A 182 -4.52 0.78 -9.50
N THR A 183 -5.63 1.46 -9.19
CA THR A 183 -6.54 1.05 -8.11
C THR A 183 -7.15 -0.34 -8.34
N TYR A 184 -7.40 -0.70 -9.59
CA TYR A 184 -7.84 -2.04 -9.98
C TYR A 184 -6.69 -3.06 -10.06
N GLY A 185 -5.49 -2.70 -9.62
CA GLY A 185 -4.32 -3.58 -9.55
C GLY A 185 -3.53 -3.71 -10.85
N HIS A 186 -3.77 -2.82 -11.83
CA HIS A 186 -2.96 -2.76 -13.04
C HIS A 186 -1.60 -2.12 -12.73
N GLU A 187 -0.56 -2.60 -13.40
CA GLU A 187 0.75 -1.97 -13.32
C GLU A 187 0.76 -0.63 -14.05
N ILE A 188 1.48 0.33 -13.49
CA ILE A 188 1.76 1.61 -14.16
C ILE A 188 2.88 1.33 -15.14
N GLY A 189 2.57 1.41 -16.44
CA GLY A 189 3.55 1.21 -17.52
C GLY A 189 4.61 2.31 -17.56
N GLU A 190 5.43 2.32 -18.62
CA GLU A 190 6.33 3.44 -18.86
C GLU A 190 5.54 4.74 -19.06
N LYS A 191 5.87 5.75 -18.26
CA LYS A 191 5.28 7.09 -18.30
C LYS A 191 6.37 8.15 -18.28
N SER A 192 6.11 9.28 -18.92
CA SER A 192 6.95 10.47 -18.77
C SER A 192 6.83 11.07 -17.36
N VAL A 193 7.82 11.87 -16.95
CA VAL A 193 7.77 12.59 -15.67
C VAL A 193 6.54 13.50 -15.59
N THR A 194 6.17 14.17 -16.67
CA THR A 194 4.99 15.05 -16.72
C THR A 194 3.69 14.26 -16.51
N GLU A 195 3.55 13.08 -17.11
CA GLU A 195 2.38 12.21 -16.88
C GLU A 195 2.30 11.76 -15.42
N VAL A 196 3.44 11.35 -14.84
CA VAL A 196 3.52 10.95 -13.43
C VAL A 196 3.16 12.10 -12.49
N LEU A 197 3.62 13.32 -12.78
CA LEU A 197 3.27 14.51 -12.01
C LEU A 197 1.77 14.82 -12.05
N ASN A 198 1.13 14.69 -13.22
CA ASN A 198 -0.33 14.84 -13.34
C ASN A 198 -1.08 13.77 -12.53
N MET A 199 -0.58 12.53 -12.54
CA MET A 199 -1.14 11.44 -11.73
C MET A 199 -0.93 11.65 -10.22
N LEU A 200 0.20 12.24 -9.83
CA LEU A 200 0.47 12.62 -8.44
C LEU A 200 -0.46 13.74 -7.98
N ASP A 201 -0.70 14.75 -8.81
CA ASP A 201 -1.68 15.81 -8.52
C ASP A 201 -3.08 15.21 -8.26
N PHE A 202 -3.49 14.24 -9.10
CA PHE A 202 -4.73 13.47 -8.88
C PHE A 202 -4.67 12.68 -7.56
N GLY A 203 -3.58 11.95 -7.32
CA GLY A 203 -3.37 11.16 -6.12
C GLY A 203 -3.49 12.00 -4.84
N HIS A 204 -2.90 13.20 -4.81
CA HIS A 204 -3.01 14.13 -3.69
C HIS A 204 -4.42 14.69 -3.53
N GLN A 205 -5.05 15.12 -4.62
CA GLN A 205 -6.41 15.67 -4.58
C GLN A 205 -7.42 14.65 -4.03
N TYR A 206 -7.29 13.39 -4.42
CA TYR A 206 -8.15 12.30 -3.95
C TYR A 206 -7.55 11.48 -2.81
N LYS A 207 -6.44 11.91 -2.22
CA LYS A 207 -5.78 11.26 -1.07
C LYS A 207 -5.53 9.75 -1.25
N MET A 208 -5.05 9.35 -2.42
CA MET A 208 -4.78 7.96 -2.79
C MET A 208 -3.36 7.56 -2.41
N ALA A 209 -3.10 7.36 -1.11
CA ALA A 209 -1.74 7.16 -0.58
C ALA A 209 -0.92 6.05 -1.28
N PRO A 210 -1.45 4.83 -1.55
CA PRO A 210 -0.67 3.80 -2.23
C PRO A 210 -0.20 4.20 -3.64
N LEU A 211 -1.05 4.94 -4.36
CA LEU A 211 -0.70 5.48 -5.68
C LEU A 211 0.41 6.53 -5.56
N ILE A 212 0.29 7.45 -4.59
CA ILE A 212 1.30 8.49 -4.36
C ILE A 212 2.65 7.85 -4.07
N ASP A 213 2.72 6.90 -3.12
CA ASP A 213 3.98 6.27 -2.73
C ASP A 213 4.65 5.58 -3.93
N LYS A 214 3.85 4.90 -4.78
CA LYS A 214 4.37 4.22 -5.96
C LYS A 214 4.90 5.19 -7.01
N LEU A 215 4.19 6.29 -7.25
CA LEU A 215 4.58 7.31 -8.22
C LEU A 215 5.79 8.12 -7.73
N GLU A 216 5.94 8.31 -6.43
CA GLU A 216 7.13 8.96 -5.87
C GLU A 216 8.37 8.10 -6.02
N GLU A 217 8.28 6.80 -5.75
CA GLU A 217 9.37 5.86 -6.05
C GLU A 217 9.81 5.97 -7.52
N PHE A 218 8.83 6.07 -8.43
CA PHE A 218 9.10 6.29 -9.84
C PHE A 218 9.82 7.63 -10.08
N LEU A 219 9.35 8.75 -9.51
CA LEU A 219 9.99 10.06 -9.68
C LEU A 219 11.44 10.05 -9.20
N LYS A 220 11.71 9.47 -8.04
CA LYS A 220 13.06 9.36 -7.47
C LYS A 220 14.00 8.62 -8.43
N SER A 221 13.55 7.52 -9.01
CA SER A 221 14.33 6.77 -10.01
C SER A 221 14.59 7.55 -11.31
N ARG A 222 13.83 8.62 -11.56
CA ARG A 222 13.93 9.49 -12.73
C ARG A 222 14.53 10.85 -12.39
N LEU A 223 15.06 11.07 -11.19
CA LEU A 223 15.67 12.33 -10.79
C LEU A 223 17.05 12.48 -11.47
N THR A 224 17.08 13.26 -12.54
CA THR A 224 18.28 13.60 -13.32
C THR A 224 18.38 15.12 -13.47
N VAL A 225 19.46 15.60 -14.08
CA VAL A 225 19.65 17.04 -14.37
C VAL A 225 18.51 17.58 -15.25
N GLU A 226 17.98 16.77 -16.16
CA GLU A 226 16.93 17.13 -17.10
C GLU A 226 15.54 17.20 -16.48
N THR A 227 15.27 16.35 -15.50
CA THR A 227 13.95 16.24 -14.83
C THR A 227 13.92 16.99 -13.50
N PHE A 228 15.07 17.50 -13.05
CA PHE A 228 15.29 18.11 -11.75
C PHE A 228 14.25 19.17 -11.41
N ALA A 229 14.05 20.15 -12.29
CA ALA A 229 13.19 21.29 -12.01
C ALA A 229 11.75 20.86 -11.72
N ALA A 230 11.19 19.97 -12.56
CA ALA A 230 9.83 19.48 -12.41
C ALA A 230 9.65 18.66 -11.11
N ILE A 231 10.63 17.82 -10.76
CA ILE A 231 10.58 17.00 -9.55
C ILE A 231 10.79 17.85 -8.28
N ALA A 232 11.67 18.86 -8.34
CA ALA A 232 11.84 19.81 -7.25
C ALA A 232 10.56 20.61 -7.02
N ALA A 233 9.93 21.15 -8.08
CA ALA A 233 8.66 21.86 -7.94
C ALA A 233 7.60 21.00 -7.22
N TYR A 234 7.50 19.70 -7.58
CA TYR A 234 6.63 18.75 -6.89
C TYR A 234 6.99 18.56 -5.41
N GLY A 235 8.27 18.30 -5.11
CA GLY A 235 8.73 18.05 -3.74
C GLY A 235 8.43 19.20 -2.79
N TRP A 236 8.49 20.45 -3.27
CA TRP A 236 8.12 21.62 -2.47
C TRP A 236 6.62 21.92 -2.45
N LYS A 237 5.90 21.73 -3.58
CA LYS A 237 4.44 21.89 -3.63
C LYS A 237 3.70 21.01 -2.62
N TYR A 238 4.18 19.78 -2.43
CA TYR A 238 3.55 18.79 -1.54
C TYR A 238 4.36 18.47 -0.28
N GLU A 239 5.37 19.29 0.04
CA GLU A 239 6.19 19.17 1.26
C GLU A 239 6.82 17.76 1.46
N ARG A 240 7.25 17.13 0.37
CA ARG A 240 7.78 15.77 0.37
C ARG A 240 9.26 15.77 0.70
N ILE A 241 9.58 15.76 1.99
CA ILE A 241 10.94 15.88 2.55
C ILE A 241 11.94 14.93 1.89
N GLN A 242 11.56 13.67 1.61
CA GLN A 242 12.49 12.73 0.98
C GLN A 242 12.92 13.18 -0.42
N ILE A 243 12.00 13.68 -1.24
CA ILE A 243 12.31 14.20 -2.57
C ILE A 243 13.09 15.50 -2.47
N GLN A 244 12.77 16.37 -1.50
CA GLN A 244 13.52 17.60 -1.26
C GLN A 244 14.99 17.31 -0.93
N ASN A 245 15.24 16.31 -0.07
CA ASN A 245 16.59 15.87 0.29
C ASN A 245 17.34 15.31 -0.91
N GLU A 246 16.71 14.42 -1.69
CA GLU A 246 17.31 13.86 -2.91
C GLU A 246 17.62 14.95 -3.95
N CYS A 247 16.75 15.96 -4.10
CA CYS A 247 17.04 17.13 -4.93
C CYS A 247 18.24 17.91 -4.41
N GLY A 248 18.35 18.12 -3.09
CA GLY A 248 19.52 18.76 -2.48
C GLY A 248 20.83 18.03 -2.80
N GLN A 249 20.82 16.69 -2.71
CA GLN A 249 21.96 15.83 -3.05
C GLN A 249 22.34 15.95 -4.53
N VAL A 250 21.38 15.82 -5.44
CA VAL A 250 21.65 15.90 -6.90
C VAL A 250 22.17 17.29 -7.28
N PHE A 251 21.60 18.33 -6.69
CA PHE A 251 22.04 19.71 -6.91
C PHE A 251 23.47 19.95 -6.42
N HIS A 252 23.82 19.45 -5.23
CA HIS A 252 25.17 19.56 -4.68
C HIS A 252 26.22 18.98 -5.65
N HIS A 253 25.94 17.80 -6.21
CA HIS A 253 26.83 17.14 -7.17
C HIS A 253 26.81 17.76 -8.56
N ASN A 254 25.72 18.40 -8.97
CA ASN A 254 25.52 18.90 -10.33
C ASN A 254 25.13 20.39 -10.35
N LYS A 255 26.07 21.24 -9.94
CA LYS A 255 25.85 22.70 -9.88
C LYS A 255 25.44 23.34 -11.22
N LYS A 256 25.73 22.69 -12.36
CA LYS A 256 25.29 23.14 -13.70
C LYS A 256 23.77 23.21 -13.87
N ILE A 257 23.00 22.61 -12.97
CA ILE A 257 21.54 22.75 -12.93
C ILE A 257 21.11 24.23 -12.89
N VAL A 258 21.90 25.12 -12.26
CA VAL A 258 21.59 26.57 -12.19
C VAL A 258 21.59 27.27 -13.54
N GLU A 259 22.29 26.71 -14.54
CA GLU A 259 22.37 27.28 -15.89
C GLU A 259 21.16 26.89 -16.74
N ARG A 260 20.35 25.92 -16.28
CA ARG A 260 19.19 25.46 -17.04
C ARG A 260 18.04 26.45 -16.93
N ARG A 261 17.36 26.65 -18.06
CA ARG A 261 16.20 27.53 -18.17
C ARG A 261 15.06 27.10 -17.25
N ASP A 262 14.78 25.80 -17.20
CA ASP A 262 13.70 25.23 -16.37
C ASP A 262 13.95 25.43 -14.87
N PHE A 263 15.21 25.49 -14.43
CA PHE A 263 15.57 25.83 -13.06
C PHE A 263 15.35 27.31 -12.76
N VAL A 264 15.72 28.20 -13.68
CA VAL A 264 15.53 29.66 -13.52
C VAL A 264 14.06 30.06 -13.46
N GLU A 265 13.18 29.28 -14.11
CA GLU A 265 11.73 29.48 -14.12
C GLU A 265 11.03 28.94 -12.86
N LEU A 266 11.76 28.28 -11.95
CA LEU A 266 11.18 27.81 -10.68
C LEU A 266 10.81 28.96 -9.75
N ASP A 267 9.75 28.74 -8.97
CA ASP A 267 9.40 29.63 -7.87
C ASP A 267 10.56 29.82 -6.91
N THR A 268 10.78 31.07 -6.47
CA THR A 268 11.86 31.45 -5.55
C THR A 268 11.88 30.59 -4.28
N VAL A 269 10.70 30.17 -3.79
CA VAL A 269 10.57 29.29 -2.62
C VAL A 269 11.25 27.93 -2.88
N VAL A 270 11.06 27.36 -4.07
CA VAL A 270 11.68 26.09 -4.48
C VAL A 270 13.18 26.28 -4.63
N VAL A 271 13.63 27.34 -5.31
CA VAL A 271 15.07 27.62 -5.50
C VAL A 271 15.79 27.76 -4.16
N VAL A 272 15.26 28.60 -3.26
CA VAL A 272 15.84 28.78 -1.92
C VAL A 272 15.80 27.48 -1.13
N GLY A 273 14.72 26.71 -1.25
CA GLY A 273 14.59 25.39 -0.64
C GLY A 273 15.67 24.41 -1.09
N VAL A 274 15.88 24.29 -2.40
CA VAL A 274 16.91 23.43 -3.00
C VAL A 274 18.29 23.84 -2.52
N LEU A 275 18.61 25.13 -2.51
CA LEU A 275 19.90 25.64 -2.04
C LEU A 275 20.13 25.28 -0.57
N LYS A 276 19.11 25.46 0.30
CA LYS A 276 19.19 25.06 1.71
C LYS A 276 19.40 23.55 1.87
N ALA A 277 18.65 22.73 1.14
CA ALA A 277 18.80 21.28 1.16
C ALA A 277 20.21 20.84 0.73
N ALA A 278 20.77 21.48 -0.29
CA ALA A 278 22.13 21.22 -0.76
C ALA A 278 23.23 21.64 0.23
N VAL A 279 23.03 22.75 0.95
CA VAL A 279 23.95 23.19 2.03
C VAL A 279 23.89 22.22 3.20
N ASN A 280 22.69 21.85 3.66
CA ASN A 280 22.51 20.88 4.75
C ASN A 280 23.17 19.54 4.41
N PHE A 281 23.03 19.07 3.18
CA PHE A 281 23.71 17.86 2.73
C PHE A 281 25.23 17.97 2.79
N ALA A 282 25.80 19.11 2.37
CA ALA A 282 27.24 19.35 2.42
C ALA A 282 27.78 19.38 3.86
N GLU A 283 27.03 19.98 4.79
CA GLU A 283 27.39 20.04 6.21
C GLU A 283 27.41 18.64 6.84
N LEU A 284 26.41 17.81 6.54
CA LEU A 284 26.35 16.42 7.02
C LEU A 284 27.50 15.58 6.45
N ALA A 285 27.80 15.72 5.16
CA ALA A 285 28.88 14.98 4.50
C ALA A 285 30.27 15.31 5.08
N ASN A 286 30.48 16.55 5.56
CA ASN A 286 31.75 16.96 6.17
C ASN A 286 31.90 16.45 7.63
N GLN A 287 30.80 16.20 8.34
CA GLN A 287 30.84 15.67 9.72
C GLN A 287 31.17 14.18 9.78
N GLU A 288 30.88 13.41 8.73
CA GLU A 288 31.19 11.97 8.66
C GLU A 288 32.68 11.68 8.41
N VAL A 289 33.48 12.67 8.06
CA VAL A 289 34.92 12.52 7.75
C VAL A 289 35.82 12.70 8.99
N ASP A 290 35.29 13.22 10.11
CA ASP A 290 36.02 13.51 11.35
C ASP A 290 35.88 12.40 12.45
N ILE A 291 35.53 11.17 12.08
CA ILE A 291 35.42 9.99 12.97
C ILE A 291 36.41 8.90 12.55
#